data_AF-F1T2V9-F1
#
_entry.id   AF-F1T2V9-F1
#
_cell.length_a   1.000
_cell.length_b   1.000
_cell.length_c   1.000
_cell.angle_alpha   90.00
_cell.angle_beta   90.00
_cell.angle_gamma   90.00
#
_symmetry.space_group_name_H-M   'P 1'
#
loop_
_entity.id
_entity.type
_entity.pdbx_description
1 polymer ?
#
loop_
_entity_poly.entity_id
_entity_poly.type
_entity_poly.pdbx_seq_one_letter_code
_entity_poly.pdbx_strand_id
1 'polypeptide(L)'
;ARKSTGGKAPRKQLATKAARKSAPTTGGVKKPHRYRPGTVALREIRKYQKSTELLIRKLPFQRLVREIAQDFKTDLRFQSHAVLALQEAAEAYLVGLFEDTNLCAIHAKRVTIMPKDIQL
;
A
#
# COMPACT_ATOMS: atom_id res chain seq x y z
N ALA A 1 -41.77 26.28 -21.17
CA ALA A 1 -41.27 25.22 -22.07
C ALA A 1 -39.78 24.96 -21.80
N ARG A 2 -39.40 23.73 -21.45
CA ARG A 2 -38.01 23.27 -21.51
C ARG A 2 -37.99 21.86 -22.12
N LYS A 3 -37.83 21.79 -23.44
CA LYS A 3 -37.46 20.58 -24.19
C LYS A 3 -35.98 20.26 -23.90
N SER A 4 -35.44 19.08 -24.12
CA SER A 4 -35.89 17.69 -24.04
C SER A 4 -34.59 16.87 -23.93
N THR A 5 -34.73 15.60 -23.61
CA THR A 5 -33.70 14.57 -23.50
C THR A 5 -32.78 14.46 -24.73
N GLY A 6 -31.60 13.88 -24.49
CA GLY A 6 -30.49 13.76 -25.42
C GLY A 6 -30.69 12.84 -26.63
N GLY A 7 -29.67 12.86 -27.50
CA GLY A 7 -29.55 11.98 -28.66
C GLY A 7 -28.49 12.51 -29.62
N LYS A 8 -27.26 11.99 -29.52
CA LYS A 8 -26.11 12.34 -30.37
C LYS A 8 -26.40 11.89 -31.81
N ALA A 9 -26.26 12.78 -32.79
CA ALA A 9 -26.46 12.44 -34.21
C ALA A 9 -25.45 11.36 -34.69
N PRO A 10 -25.84 10.45 -35.62
CA PRO A 10 -24.96 9.38 -36.07
C PRO A 10 -23.85 9.95 -36.95
N ARG A 11 -22.60 9.88 -36.49
CA ARG A 11 -21.43 10.38 -37.22
C ARG A 11 -20.80 9.24 -38.03
N LYS A 12 -20.67 9.48 -39.34
CA LYS A 12 -19.89 8.70 -40.32
C LYS A 12 -18.57 8.22 -39.72
N GLN A 13 -18.27 6.92 -39.83
CA GLN A 13 -16.99 6.34 -39.40
C GLN A 13 -15.85 6.91 -40.23
N LEU A 14 -15.03 7.75 -39.60
CA LEU A 14 -13.66 8.03 -40.00
C LEU A 14 -12.81 7.72 -38.78
N ALA A 15 -11.86 6.79 -38.95
CA ALA A 15 -10.95 6.35 -37.91
C ALA A 15 -10.24 7.56 -37.30
N THR A 16 -10.66 7.95 -36.10
CA THR A 16 -10.05 9.04 -35.35
C THR A 16 -9.01 8.42 -34.43
N LYS A 17 -7.74 8.57 -34.84
CA LYS A 17 -6.58 8.44 -33.95
C LYS A 17 -6.91 9.22 -32.68
N ALA A 18 -6.94 8.56 -31.52
CA ALA A 18 -7.31 9.20 -30.27
C ALA A 18 -6.32 10.32 -29.96
N ALA A 19 -6.68 11.55 -30.30
CA ALA A 19 -5.99 12.74 -29.86
C ALA A 19 -6.11 12.76 -28.34
N ARG A 20 -5.03 12.35 -27.66
CA ARG A 20 -4.88 12.59 -26.23
C ARG A 20 -5.16 14.08 -26.03
N LYS A 21 -6.12 14.42 -25.16
CA LYS A 21 -6.44 15.81 -24.81
C LYS A 21 -5.15 16.53 -24.42
N SER A 22 -4.53 17.25 -25.35
CA SER A 22 -3.60 18.31 -25.01
C SER A 22 -4.43 19.40 -24.35
N ALA A 23 -3.95 19.91 -23.22
CA ALA A 23 -4.60 20.98 -22.50
C ALA A 23 -4.78 22.21 -23.42
N PRO A 24 -5.86 22.98 -23.27
CA PRO A 24 -6.00 24.24 -24.01
C PRO A 24 -4.80 25.14 -23.71
N THR A 25 -4.21 25.73 -24.75
CA THR A 25 -3.03 26.62 -24.69
C THR A 25 -3.31 27.98 -24.04
N THR A 26 -4.54 28.25 -23.62
CA THR A 26 -4.94 29.47 -22.91
C THR A 26 -5.94 29.11 -21.80
N GLY A 27 -5.46 29.14 -20.56
CA GLY A 27 -6.24 28.85 -19.36
C GLY A 27 -5.46 27.92 -18.42
N GLY A 28 -5.16 28.39 -17.21
CA GLY A 28 -4.32 27.68 -16.25
C GLY A 28 -4.71 26.22 -16.09
N VAL A 29 -3.72 25.32 -16.15
CA VAL A 29 -3.90 23.88 -15.97
C VAL A 29 -4.66 23.65 -14.66
N LYS A 30 -5.81 22.97 -14.73
CA LYS A 30 -6.58 22.59 -13.52
C LYS A 30 -5.63 21.84 -12.59
N LYS A 31 -5.45 22.35 -11.36
CA LYS A 31 -4.56 21.72 -10.38
C LYS A 31 -4.92 20.24 -10.22
N PRO A 32 -3.93 19.33 -10.29
CA PRO A 32 -4.19 17.92 -10.06
C PRO A 32 -4.77 17.73 -8.66
N HIS A 33 -5.77 16.85 -8.54
CA HIS A 33 -6.38 16.55 -7.27
C HIS A 33 -5.36 15.88 -6.34
N ARG A 34 -5.19 16.41 -5.13
CA ARG A 34 -4.32 15.84 -4.09
C ARG A 34 -5.15 15.59 -2.83
N TYR A 35 -5.09 14.36 -2.31
CA TYR A 35 -5.68 14.03 -1.02
C TYR A 35 -4.97 14.75 0.11
N ARG A 36 -5.71 15.10 1.18
CA ARG A 36 -5.12 15.69 2.38
C ARG A 36 -4.18 14.67 3.06
N PRO A 37 -3.09 15.11 3.70
CA PRO A 37 -2.26 14.24 4.53
C PRO A 37 -3.13 13.43 5.51
N GLY A 38 -2.79 12.15 5.71
CA GLY A 38 -3.58 11.22 6.51
C GLY A 38 -4.75 10.55 5.78
N THR A 39 -5.31 11.14 4.71
CA THR A 39 -6.46 10.54 4.00
C THR A 39 -6.10 9.21 3.35
N VAL A 40 -4.91 9.11 2.74
CA VAL A 40 -4.43 7.89 2.11
C VAL A 40 -3.98 6.88 3.15
N ALA A 41 -3.27 7.33 4.20
CA ALA A 41 -2.85 6.46 5.32
C ALA A 41 -4.04 5.77 6.00
N LEU A 42 -5.12 6.50 6.31
CA LEU A 42 -6.34 5.92 6.90
C LEU A 42 -7.03 4.93 5.95
N ARG A 43 -6.92 5.12 4.64
CA ARG A 43 -7.46 4.20 3.64
C ARG A 43 -6.62 2.91 3.60
N GLU A 44 -5.30 3.03 3.65
CA GLU A 44 -4.38 1.90 3.68
C GLU A 44 -4.55 1.07 4.95
N ILE A 45 -4.63 1.71 6.13
CA ILE A 45 -4.90 1.02 7.41
C ILE A 45 -6.16 0.16 7.31
N ARG A 46 -7.29 0.75 6.85
CA ARG A 46 -8.54 0.00 6.68
C ARG A 46 -8.45 -1.12 5.65
N LYS A 47 -7.70 -0.90 4.56
CA LYS A 47 -7.48 -1.92 3.53
C LYS A 47 -6.76 -3.12 4.15
N TYR A 48 -5.64 -2.87 4.83
CA TYR A 48 -4.77 -3.93 5.36
C TYR A 48 -5.38 -4.64 6.57
N GLN A 49 -6.13 -3.95 7.42
CA GLN A 49 -6.89 -4.58 8.50
C GLN A 49 -8.01 -5.52 8.01
N LYS A 50 -8.51 -5.33 6.78
CA LYS A 50 -9.56 -6.19 6.20
C LYS A 50 -8.99 -7.41 5.48
N SER A 51 -7.72 -7.38 5.09
CA SER A 51 -7.05 -8.45 4.35
C SER A 51 -6.15 -9.28 5.24
N THR A 52 -5.83 -10.50 4.81
CA THR A 52 -4.85 -11.38 5.45
C THR A 52 -3.67 -11.69 4.52
N GLU A 53 -3.43 -10.83 3.53
CA GLU A 53 -2.30 -10.97 2.60
C GLU A 53 -0.98 -10.65 3.32
N LEU A 54 0.06 -11.43 3.04
CA LEU A 54 1.41 -11.15 3.52
C LEU A 54 1.95 -9.89 2.83
N LEU A 55 2.48 -8.96 3.62
CA LEU A 55 2.92 -7.64 3.19
C LEU A 55 4.40 -7.62 2.83
N ILE A 56 5.22 -8.51 3.41
CA ILE A 56 6.62 -8.63 3.07
C ILE A 56 6.77 -9.47 1.80
N ARG A 57 7.61 -9.01 0.86
CA ARG A 57 7.87 -9.76 -0.37
C ARG A 57 8.54 -11.10 -0.03
N LYS A 58 8.00 -12.18 -0.60
CA LYS A 58 8.44 -13.57 -0.32
C LYS A 58 9.94 -13.80 -0.59
N LEU A 59 10.46 -13.37 -1.74
CA LEU A 59 11.86 -13.64 -2.11
C LEU A 59 12.89 -12.93 -1.20
N PRO A 60 12.76 -11.62 -0.91
CA PRO A 60 13.61 -10.97 0.09
C PRO A 60 13.53 -11.61 1.47
N PHE A 61 12.32 -11.95 1.96
CA PHE A 61 12.14 -12.61 3.24
C PHE A 61 12.86 -13.97 3.27
N GLN A 62 12.70 -14.78 2.22
CA GLN A 62 13.40 -16.05 2.10
C GLN A 62 14.93 -15.90 2.11
N ARG A 63 15.47 -14.86 1.45
CA ARG A 63 16.91 -14.59 1.46
C ARG A 63 17.39 -14.26 2.88
N LEU A 64 16.66 -13.41 3.59
CA LEU A 64 16.95 -13.06 4.98
C LEU A 64 16.93 -14.28 5.91
N VAL A 65 15.92 -15.14 5.78
CA VAL A 65 15.83 -16.38 6.57
C VAL A 65 17.06 -17.27 6.34
N ARG A 66 17.50 -17.40 5.09
CA ARG A 66 18.67 -18.22 4.75
C ARG A 66 19.98 -17.60 5.22
N GLU A 67 20.11 -16.28 5.13
CA GLU A 67 21.25 -15.52 5.64
C GLU A 67 21.43 -15.76 7.14
N ILE A 68 20.37 -15.52 7.94
CA ILE A 68 20.41 -15.74 9.39
C ILE A 68 20.69 -17.20 9.73
N ALA A 69 20.05 -18.15 9.04
CA ALA A 69 20.23 -19.57 9.33
C ALA A 69 21.64 -20.08 9.04
N GLN A 70 22.32 -19.48 8.06
CA GLN A 70 23.69 -19.84 7.69
C GLN A 70 24.69 -19.60 8.83
N ASP A 71 24.44 -18.60 9.68
CA ASP A 71 25.28 -18.29 10.84
C ASP A 71 25.23 -19.38 11.92
N PHE A 72 24.16 -20.20 11.93
CA PHE A 72 23.99 -21.30 12.89
C PHE A 72 24.42 -22.66 12.32
N LYS A 73 24.08 -22.92 11.05
CA LYS A 73 24.45 -24.16 10.37
C LYS A 73 24.48 -23.96 8.86
N THR A 74 25.61 -24.32 8.26
CA THR A 74 25.78 -24.26 6.81
C THR A 74 24.95 -25.35 6.11
N ASP A 75 24.60 -25.10 4.85
CA ASP A 75 23.95 -26.06 3.95
C ASP A 75 22.54 -26.54 4.37
N LEU A 76 21.83 -25.72 5.14
CA LEU A 76 20.44 -25.98 5.49
C LEU A 76 19.50 -25.89 4.27
N ARG A 77 18.64 -26.90 4.13
CA ARG A 77 17.53 -26.90 3.18
C ARG A 77 16.23 -26.58 3.91
N PHE A 78 15.48 -25.63 3.35
CA PHE A 78 14.18 -25.23 3.88
C PHE A 78 13.06 -25.83 3.03
N GLN A 79 12.06 -26.38 3.70
CA GLN A 79 10.76 -26.66 3.08
C GLN A 79 10.06 -25.35 2.74
N SER A 80 9.22 -25.36 1.70
CA SER A 80 8.45 -24.17 1.29
C SER A 80 7.51 -23.69 2.41
N HIS A 81 6.81 -24.61 3.09
CA HIS A 81 5.92 -24.30 4.20
C HIS A 81 6.65 -23.80 5.44
N ALA A 82 7.92 -24.19 5.66
CA ALA A 82 8.70 -23.68 6.78
C ALA A 82 9.00 -22.18 6.62
N VAL A 83 9.37 -21.74 5.40
CA VAL A 83 9.58 -20.32 5.12
C VAL A 83 8.28 -19.53 5.23
N LEU A 84 7.17 -20.11 4.77
CA LEU A 84 5.85 -19.49 4.90
C LEU A 84 5.46 -19.30 6.38
N ALA A 85 5.63 -20.34 7.21
CA ALA A 85 5.32 -20.29 8.63
C ALA A 85 6.17 -19.23 9.36
N LEU A 86 7.47 -19.14 9.03
CA LEU A 86 8.33 -18.09 9.55
C LEU A 86 7.85 -16.70 9.13
N GLN A 87 7.36 -16.55 7.90
CA GLN A 87 6.85 -15.27 7.41
C GLN A 87 5.54 -14.88 8.11
N GLU A 88 4.60 -15.80 8.24
CA GLU A 88 3.33 -15.56 8.95
C GLU A 88 3.58 -15.17 10.40
N ALA A 89 4.46 -15.89 11.11
CA ALA A 89 4.81 -15.58 12.49
C ALA A 89 5.50 -14.22 12.63
N ALA A 90 6.45 -13.90 11.74
CA ALA A 90 7.18 -12.64 11.79
C ALA A 90 6.26 -11.43 11.51
N GLU A 91 5.39 -11.52 10.50
CA GLU A 91 4.45 -10.43 10.18
C GLU A 91 3.41 -10.25 11.28
N ALA A 92 2.87 -11.35 11.84
CA ALA A 92 1.94 -11.27 12.98
C ALA A 92 2.58 -10.61 14.20
N TYR A 93 3.83 -10.99 14.52
CA TYR A 93 4.59 -10.38 15.61
C TYR A 93 4.81 -8.88 15.38
N LEU A 94 5.24 -8.47 14.19
CA LEU A 94 5.47 -7.07 13.87
C LEU A 94 4.19 -6.23 13.91
N VAL A 95 3.06 -6.79 13.46
CA VAL A 95 1.76 -6.11 13.54
C VAL A 95 1.37 -5.88 15.01
N GLY A 96 1.46 -6.90 15.86
CA GLY A 96 1.19 -6.75 17.30
C GLY A 96 2.12 -5.73 17.96
N LEU A 97 3.42 -5.78 17.65
CA LEU A 97 4.38 -4.80 18.14
C LEU A 97 4.02 -3.38 17.71
N PHE A 98 3.57 -3.16 16.47
CA PHE A 98 3.15 -1.84 16.00
C PHE A 98 1.85 -1.35 16.64
N GLU A 99 0.95 -2.24 17.03
CA GLU A 99 -0.24 -1.89 17.82
C GLU A 99 0.15 -1.30 19.17
N ASP A 100 1.04 -1.99 19.91
CA ASP A 100 1.56 -1.53 21.20
C ASP A 100 2.38 -0.24 21.07
N THR A 101 3.23 -0.17 20.04
CA THR A 101 4.03 1.03 19.71
C THR A 101 3.12 2.23 19.46
N ASN A 102 2.00 2.02 18.76
CA ASN A 102 1.02 3.07 18.49
C ASN A 102 0.30 3.53 19.77
N LEU A 103 -0.02 2.60 20.69
CA LEU A 103 -0.56 2.96 22.01
C LEU A 103 0.42 3.83 22.80
N CYS A 104 1.72 3.50 22.77
CA CYS A 104 2.76 4.31 23.42
C CYS A 104 2.88 5.72 22.81
N ALA A 105 2.81 5.83 21.47
CA ALA A 105 2.81 7.13 20.80
C ALA A 105 1.60 7.99 21.19
N ILE A 106 0.40 7.40 21.25
CA ILE A 106 -0.84 8.07 21.67
C ILE A 106 -0.76 8.50 23.13
N HIS A 107 -0.23 7.64 24.02
CA HIS A 107 0.01 7.97 25.42
C HIS A 107 0.88 9.23 25.57
N ALA A 108 1.89 9.36 24.71
CA ALA A 108 2.75 10.54 24.62
C ALA A 108 2.17 11.70 23.78
N LYS A 109 0.85 11.71 23.51
CA LYS A 109 0.13 12.75 22.74
C LYS A 109 0.65 12.96 21.30
N ARG A 110 1.19 11.92 20.67
CA ARG A 110 1.64 11.93 19.27
C ARG A 110 0.81 10.99 18.41
N VAL A 111 0.89 11.22 17.10
CA VAL A 111 0.29 10.33 16.07
C VAL A 111 1.38 9.64 15.24
N THR A 112 2.63 10.09 15.35
CA THR A 112 3.78 9.50 14.68
C THR A 112 4.55 8.64 15.67
N ILE A 113 4.66 7.34 15.35
CA ILE A 113 5.50 6.40 16.10
C ILE A 113 6.99 6.72 15.91
N MET A 114 7.78 6.48 16.95
CA MET A 114 9.21 6.74 17.02
C MET A 114 9.94 5.51 17.60
N PRO A 115 11.26 5.37 17.42
CA PRO A 115 12.01 4.24 17.97
C PRO A 115 11.85 4.06 19.49
N LYS A 116 11.74 5.17 20.23
CA LYS A 116 11.48 5.15 21.68
C LYS A 116 10.14 4.52 22.08
N ASP A 117 9.18 4.44 21.16
CA ASP A 117 7.87 3.83 21.40
C ASP A 117 7.93 2.30 21.27
N ILE A 118 8.96 1.77 20.58
CA ILE A 118 9.23 0.33 20.43
C ILE A 118 10.05 -0.20 21.62
N GLN A 119 10.91 0.65 22.18
CA GLN A 119 11.86 0.30 23.23
C GLN A 119 11.32 0.50 24.65
N LEU A 120 10.09 1.03 24.78
CA LEU A 120 9.52 1.49 26.05
C LEU A 120 9.10 0.35 26.97
#